data_AF-A0A6N6JRD1-F1
#
_entry.id   AF-A0A6N6JRD1-F1
#
_cell.length_a   1.000
_cell.length_b   1.000
_cell.length_c   1.000
_cell.angle_alpha   90.00
_cell.angle_beta   90.00
_cell.angle_gamma   90.00
#
_symmetry.space_group_name_H-M   'P 1'
#
loop_
_entity.id
_entity.type
_entity.pdbx_description
1 polymer ?
#
loop_
_entity_poly.entity_id
_entity_poly.type
_entity_poly.pdbx_seq_one_letter_code
_entity_poly.pdbx_strand_id
1 'polypeptide(L)'
;MCCTTGRGQWVRADKLTPADDLMTSGGFGATVVREVKWRHLRRPFQVYNLVVSRVHNYLVGDGGIVVHNGSGTCTPNGPAAD
;
A
#
# COMPACT_ATOMS: atom_id res chain seq x y z
N MET A 1 5.41 3.15 -2.79
CA MET A 1 4.41 2.17 -2.35
C MET A 1 3.09 2.88 -2.09
N CYS A 2 2.00 2.30 -2.57
CA CYS A 2 0.64 2.82 -2.39
C CYS A 2 -0.21 1.75 -1.69
N CYS A 3 -1.11 2.17 -0.81
CA CYS A 3 -2.12 1.31 -0.19
C CYS A 3 -3.48 1.67 -0.79
N THR A 4 -4.36 0.69 -0.99
CA THR A 4 -5.73 0.99 -1.40
C THR A 4 -6.60 1.16 -0.16
N THR A 5 -7.42 2.21 -0.16
CA THR A 5 -8.31 2.54 0.95
C THR A 5 -9.75 2.12 0.64
N GLY A 6 -10.62 2.04 1.65
CA GLY A 6 -12.06 1.72 1.49
C GLY A 6 -12.82 2.64 0.52
N ARG A 7 -12.18 3.72 0.05
CA ARG A 7 -12.66 4.62 -1.01
C ARG A 7 -12.35 4.12 -2.44
N GLY A 8 -11.73 2.95 -2.59
CA GLY A 8 -11.38 2.37 -3.89
C GLY A 8 -10.23 3.08 -4.61
N GLN A 9 -9.41 3.83 -3.87
CA GLN A 9 -8.32 4.64 -4.42
C GLN A 9 -6.97 4.19 -3.87
N TRP A 10 -5.96 4.15 -4.74
CA TRP A 10 -4.57 4.03 -4.33
C TRP A 10 -4.09 5.34 -3.73
N VAL A 11 -3.61 5.27 -2.48
CA VAL A 11 -3.10 6.41 -1.72
C VAL A 11 -1.65 6.15 -1.37
N ARG A 12 -0.79 7.16 -1.52
CA ARG A 12 0.61 7.03 -1.09
C ARG A 12 0.65 6.82 0.43
N ALA A 13 1.56 5.96 0.89
CA ALA A 13 1.70 5.69 2.32
C ALA A 13 1.95 6.96 3.16
N ASP A 14 2.64 7.97 2.60
CA ASP A 14 2.90 9.27 3.25
C ASP A 14 1.66 10.18 3.38
N LYS A 15 0.54 9.80 2.75
CA LYS A 15 -0.72 10.54 2.73
C LYS A 15 -1.86 9.83 3.44
N LEU A 16 -1.60 8.65 4.00
CA LEU A 16 -2.56 7.98 4.86
C LEU A 16 -2.79 8.78 6.14
N THR A 17 -3.97 8.61 6.70
CA THR A 17 -4.40 9.23 7.94
C THR A 17 -4.92 8.15 8.89
N PRO A 18 -4.83 8.36 10.22
CA PRO A 18 -5.50 7.48 11.17
C PRO A 18 -6.97 7.29 10.81
N ALA A 19 -7.48 6.08 11.04
CA ALA A 19 -8.81 5.60 10.65
C ALA A 19 -9.02 5.33 9.15
N ASP A 20 -8.04 5.55 8.27
CA ASP A 20 -8.13 5.01 6.91
C ASP A 20 -8.22 3.48 6.96
N ASP A 21 -9.31 2.94 6.40
CA ASP A 21 -9.53 1.50 6.24
C ASP A 21 -8.75 0.99 5.03
N LEU A 22 -7.90 -0.01 5.25
CA LEU A 22 -7.00 -0.56 4.25
C LEU A 22 -7.51 -1.91 3.77
N MET A 23 -7.35 -2.18 2.47
CA MET A 23 -7.67 -3.49 1.94
C MET A 23 -6.68 -4.53 2.42
N THR A 24 -7.21 -5.67 2.86
CA THR A 24 -6.45 -6.88 3.17
C THR A 24 -6.83 -8.00 2.19
N SER A 25 -6.18 -9.16 2.30
CA SER A 25 -6.64 -10.38 1.60
C SER A 25 -8.08 -10.79 1.96
N GLY A 26 -8.60 -10.36 3.13
CA GLY A 26 -9.98 -10.57 3.56
C GLY A 26 -10.95 -9.47 3.11
N GLY A 27 -10.48 -8.46 2.37
CA GLY A 27 -11.25 -7.28 2.00
C GLY A 27 -11.04 -6.09 2.94
N PHE A 28 -11.97 -5.14 2.89
CA PHE A 28 -12.01 -3.94 3.73
C PHE A 28 -12.65 -4.21 5.10
N GLY A 29 -12.39 -3.35 6.09
CA GLY A 29 -12.95 -3.41 7.44
C GLY A 29 -12.12 -4.21 8.44
N ALA A 30 -11.12 -4.96 7.98
CA ALA A 30 -10.26 -5.79 8.83
C ALA A 30 -9.05 -5.05 9.40
N THR A 31 -8.61 -3.95 8.78
CA THR A 31 -7.40 -3.23 9.19
C THR A 31 -7.53 -1.75 8.94
N VAL A 32 -7.36 -0.97 10.01
CA VAL A 32 -7.35 0.50 9.95
C VAL A 32 -5.97 1.04 10.30
N VAL A 33 -5.60 2.15 9.67
CA VAL A 33 -4.41 2.90 10.06
C VAL A 33 -4.60 3.42 11.47
N ARG A 34 -3.77 2.96 12.41
CA ARG A 34 -3.79 3.46 13.79
C ARG A 34 -2.96 4.72 13.97
N GLU A 35 -1.85 4.82 13.25
CA GLU A 35 -0.88 5.88 13.42
C GLU A 35 0.00 6.02 12.17
N VAL A 36 0.43 7.25 11.87
CA VAL A 36 1.44 7.54 10.86
C VAL A 36 2.57 8.31 11.53
N LYS A 37 3.80 7.78 11.45
CA LYS A 37 5.00 8.37 12.06
C LYS A 37 6.12 8.52 11.06
N TRP A 38 6.73 9.69 11.05
CA TRP A 38 7.98 9.95 10.33
C TRP A 38 9.16 9.75 11.28
N ARG A 39 10.14 8.96 10.86
CA ARG A 39 11.40 8.79 11.58
C ARG A 39 12.55 9.11 10.65
N HIS A 40 13.38 10.06 11.04
CA HIS A 40 14.65 10.30 10.37
C HIS A 40 15.70 9.35 10.96
N LEU A 41 16.29 8.52 10.10
CA LEU A 41 17.33 7.57 10.51
C LEU A 41 18.70 8.21 10.30
N ARG A 42 19.58 8.08 11.30
CA ARG A 42 20.94 8.68 11.28
C ARG A 42 21.87 8.05 10.23
N ARG A 43 21.52 6.86 9.73
CA ARG A 43 22.27 6.13 8.72
C ARG A 43 21.28 5.50 7.73
N PRO A 44 21.67 5.32 6.46
CA PRO A 44 20.88 4.56 5.51
C PRO A 44 20.61 3.14 6.05
N PHE A 45 19.45 2.60 5.71
CA PHE A 45 19.08 1.22 5.99
C PHE A 45 18.64 0.55 4.70
N GLN A 46 18.92 -0.74 4.57
CA GLN A 46 18.53 -1.50 3.39
C GLN A 46 17.02 -1.68 3.37
N VAL A 47 16.41 -1.34 2.23
CA VAL A 47 14.99 -1.61 1.93
C VAL A 47 14.89 -2.55 0.74
N TYR A 48 13.80 -3.31 0.67
CA TYR A 48 13.53 -4.25 -0.40
C TYR A 48 12.18 -3.93 -1.04
N ASN A 49 12.08 -4.15 -2.35
CA ASN A 49 10.85 -4.04 -3.12
C ASN A 49 10.77 -5.25 -4.06
N LEU A 50 9.56 -5.58 -4.51
CA LEU A 50 9.31 -6.68 -5.44
C LEU A 50 8.39 -6.21 -6.57
N VAL A 51 8.57 -6.77 -7.76
CA VAL A 51 7.69 -6.55 -8.91
C VAL A 51 6.91 -7.84 -9.17
N VAL A 52 5.59 -7.78 -9.02
CA VAL A 52 4.69 -8.88 -9.39
C VAL A 52 4.21 -8.65 -10.81
N SER A 53 4.28 -9.68 -11.66
CA SER A 53 3.78 -9.64 -13.03
C SER A 53 2.25 -9.45 -13.10
N ARG A 54 1.77 -8.80 -14.17
CA ARG A 54 0.35 -8.56 -14.53
C ARG A 54 -0.41 -7.64 -13.57
N VAL A 55 -0.57 -8.03 -12.31
CA VAL A 55 -1.43 -7.32 -11.35
C VAL A 55 -0.68 -6.25 -10.55
N HIS A 56 0.64 -6.36 -10.46
CA HIS A 56 1.52 -5.38 -9.80
C HIS A 56 1.15 -5.07 -8.33
N ASN A 57 0.39 -5.96 -7.70
CA ASN A 57 -0.05 -5.87 -6.30
C ASN A 57 0.53 -7.03 -5.49
N TYR A 58 0.82 -6.78 -4.22
CA TYR A 58 1.30 -7.81 -3.29
C TYR A 58 0.83 -7.52 -1.86
N LEU A 59 0.97 -8.52 -0.99
CA LEU A 59 0.59 -8.43 0.42
C LEU A 59 1.83 -8.14 1.28
N VAL A 60 1.68 -7.29 2.30
CA VAL A 60 2.76 -6.97 3.25
C VAL A 60 2.29 -7.02 4.71
N GLY A 61 3.22 -7.42 5.59
CA GLY A 61 3.02 -7.50 7.03
C GLY A 61 2.03 -8.59 7.46
N ASP A 62 1.89 -8.78 8.77
CA ASP A 62 1.04 -9.82 9.35
C ASP A 62 -0.45 -9.59 9.05
N GLY A 63 -0.85 -8.33 8.81
CA GLY A 63 -2.22 -7.97 8.43
C GLY A 63 -2.57 -8.25 6.97
N GLY A 64 -1.61 -8.70 6.15
CA GLY A 64 -1.84 -9.00 4.73
C GLY A 64 -2.37 -7.80 3.95
N ILE A 65 -1.76 -6.62 4.15
CA ILE A 65 -2.22 -5.37 3.53
C ILE A 65 -1.90 -5.39 2.03
N VAL A 66 -2.90 -5.09 1.19
CA VAL A 66 -2.74 -4.99 -0.26
C VAL A 66 -2.03 -3.69 -0.62
N VAL A 67 -0.86 -3.82 -1.23
CA VAL A 67 -0.07 -2.69 -1.72
C VAL A 67 0.23 -2.83 -3.20
N HIS A 68 0.41 -1.67 -3.84
CA HIS A 68 0.74 -1.57 -5.25
C HIS A 68 2.18 -1.07 -5.45
N ASN A 69 2.88 -1.68 -6.40
CA ASN A 69 4.16 -1.17 -6.89
C ASN A 69 3.90 -0.06 -7.93
N GLY A 70 3.51 1.11 -7.44
CA GLY A 70 3.37 2.28 -8.30
C GLY A 70 4.76 2.67 -8.83
N SER A 71 4.90 2.80 -10.14
CA SER A 71 6.07 3.34 -10.85
C SER A 71 6.28 4.85 -10.57
N GLY A 72 6.08 5.27 -9.31
CA GLY A 72 6.09 6.65 -8.85
C GLY A 72 4.70 7.28 -8.71
N THR A 73 3.65 6.68 -9.28
CA THR A 73 2.27 7.18 -9.20
C THR A 73 1.38 6.24 -8.39
N CYS A 74 0.47 6.79 -7.58
CA CYS A 74 -0.64 6.02 -6.98
C CYS A 74 -1.90 6.13 -7.84
N THR A 75 -1.71 5.91 -9.13
CA THR A 75 -2.82 5.67 -10.04
C THR A 75 -3.10 4.18 -10.05
N PRO A 76 -4.36 3.75 -10.22
CA PRO A 76 -4.59 2.38 -10.65
C PRO A 76 -3.73 2.14 -11.89
N ASN A 77 -2.99 1.03 -11.93
CA ASN A 77 -2.61 0.52 -13.25
C ASN A 77 -3.91 0.37 -14.04
N GLY A 78 -3.92 0.76 -15.32
CA GLY A 78 -5.07 0.57 -16.20
C GLY A 78 -5.60 -0.86 -16.09
N PRO A 79 -6.87 -1.10 -16.51
CA PRO A 79 -7.46 -2.43 -16.40
C PRO A 79 -6.47 -3.48 -16.92
N ALA A 80 -6.27 -4.54 -16.14
CA ALA A 80 -5.45 -5.65 -16.56
C ALA A 80 -5.97 -6.10 -17.92
N ALA A 81 -5.17 -5.91 -18.97
CA ALA A 81 -5.52 -6.42 -20.30
C ALA A 81 -5.62 -7.95 -20.19
N ASP A 82 -6.78 -8.43 -20.59
CA ASP A 82 -7.22 -9.82 -20.67
C ASP A 82 -6.17 -10.73 -21.32
#